data_AF-A0A814WQM7-F1
#
_entry.id   AF-A0A814WQM7-F1
#
_cell.length_a   1.000
_cell.length_b   1.000
_cell.length_c   1.000
_cell.angle_alpha   90.00
_cell.angle_beta   90.00
_cell.angle_gamma   90.00
#
_symmetry.space_group_name_H-M   'P 1'
#
loop_
_entity.id
_entity.type
_entity.pdbx_description
1 polymer ?
#
loop_
_entity_poly.entity_id
_entity_poly.type
_entity_poly.pdbx_seq_one_letter_code
_entity_poly.pdbx_strand_id
1 'polypeptide(L)' 'MSTDTTGSDHIYSETSNDRNENLTMVPILISTEGQIINDNGVSTTTSQTDGSTFQRRSIQIQDETGKINITIWNKK' A
#
# COMPACT_ATOMS: atom_id res chain seq x y z
N MET A 1 3.51 -37.53 -16.33
CA MET A 1 3.35 -37.12 -14.93
C MET A 1 3.72 -35.65 -14.83
N SER A 2 2.76 -34.82 -14.45
CA SER A 2 2.95 -33.42 -14.04
C SER A 2 3.61 -33.38 -12.67
N THR A 3 4.47 -32.38 -12.44
CA THR A 3 4.37 -31.49 -11.27
C THR A 3 4.98 -30.15 -11.63
N ASP A 4 4.13 -29.22 -12.07
CA ASP A 4 4.34 -27.78 -11.99
C ASP A 4 3.98 -27.33 -10.57
N THR A 5 4.84 -26.55 -9.90
CA THR A 5 4.41 -25.41 -9.09
C THR A 5 5.60 -24.46 -8.85
N THR A 6 5.84 -23.51 -9.75
CA THR A 6 6.58 -22.28 -9.39
C THR A 6 5.54 -21.18 -9.17
N GLY A 7 5.08 -21.04 -7.93
CA GLY A 7 4.19 -19.96 -7.51
C GLY A 7 4.96 -18.64 -7.44
N SER A 8 5.11 -17.98 -8.58
CA SER A 8 5.58 -16.61 -8.68
C SER A 8 4.37 -15.70 -8.87
N ASP A 9 3.75 -15.26 -7.78
CA ASP A 9 2.71 -14.23 -7.82
C ASP A 9 3.34 -12.86 -8.11
N HIS A 10 3.72 -12.65 -9.37
CA HIS A 10 4.17 -11.37 -9.88
C HIS A 10 3.14 -10.87 -10.89
N ILE A 11 2.19 -10.05 -10.43
CA ILE A 11 1.28 -9.34 -11.34
C ILE A 11 2.05 -8.17 -11.95
N TYR A 12 2.66 -8.38 -13.12
CA TYR A 12 3.14 -7.29 -13.97
C TYR A 12 1.93 -6.66 -14.67
N SER A 13 1.63 -5.39 -14.38
CA SER A 13 0.72 -4.60 -15.20
C SER A 13 1.52 -3.99 -16.36
N GLU A 14 1.43 -4.57 -17.56
CA GLU A 14 1.96 -3.94 -18.77
C GLU A 14 1.04 -2.78 -19.17
N THR A 15 1.49 -1.55 -18.99
CA THR A 15 0.84 -0.38 -19.61
C THR A 15 1.29 -0.32 -21.06
N SER A 16 0.48 -0.87 -21.97
CA SER A 16 0.71 -0.80 -23.41
C SER A 16 0.87 0.67 -23.82
N ASN A 17 2.05 1.04 -24.34
CA ASN A 17 2.41 2.38 -24.79
C ASN A 17 1.86 2.64 -26.19
N ASP A 18 0.54 2.48 -26.35
CA ASP A 18 -0.16 2.88 -27.56
C ASP A 18 -0.89 4.19 -27.34
N ARG A 19 -0.79 5.02 -28.37
CA ARG A 19 -0.99 6.47 -28.33
C ARG A 19 -2.40 6.83 -27.86
N ASN A 20 -2.47 7.60 -26.77
CA ASN A 20 -3.60 8.44 -26.32
C ASN A 20 -4.83 7.79 -25.66
N GLU A 21 -4.78 6.53 -25.24
CA GLU A 21 -5.89 5.90 -24.52
C GLU A 21 -5.92 6.39 -23.05
N ASN A 22 -7.09 6.88 -22.63
CA ASN A 22 -7.37 7.32 -21.26
C ASN A 22 -6.94 6.25 -20.25
N LEU A 23 -5.89 6.52 -19.46
CA LEU A 23 -5.37 5.59 -18.45
C LEU A 23 -6.45 5.36 -17.40
N THR A 24 -7.22 4.28 -17.57
CA THR A 24 -8.21 3.88 -16.58
C THR A 24 -7.46 3.22 -15.44
N MET A 25 -7.44 3.89 -14.29
CA MET A 25 -6.91 3.30 -13.05
C MET A 25 -7.78 2.10 -12.68
N VAL A 26 -7.24 0.90 -12.87
CA VAL A 26 -7.88 -0.32 -12.37
C VAL A 26 -7.58 -0.41 -10.87
N PRO A 27 -8.60 -0.40 -10.00
CA PRO A 27 -8.37 -0.58 -8.57
C PRO A 27 -7.88 -2.01 -8.31
N ILE A 28 -6.71 -2.14 -7.68
CA ILE A 28 -6.22 -3.44 -7.19
C ILE A 28 -6.62 -3.56 -5.72
N LEU A 29 -7.35 -4.63 -5.39
CA LEU A 29 -7.68 -4.98 -4.01
C LEU A 29 -6.60 -5.91 -3.47
N ILE A 30 -6.00 -5.55 -2.34
CA ILE A 30 -4.98 -6.34 -1.65
C ILE A 30 -5.45 -6.58 -0.22
N SER A 31 -5.38 -7.83 0.26
CA SER A 31 -5.67 -8.21 1.65
C SER A 31 -4.43 -8.82 2.29
N THR A 32 -4.24 -8.56 3.59
CA THR A 32 -3.12 -9.11 4.37
C THR A 32 -3.58 -9.31 5.81
N GLU A 33 -3.01 -10.31 6.48
CA GLU A 33 -3.28 -10.65 7.87
C GLU A 33 -1.94 -10.79 8.61
N GLY A 34 -1.89 -10.36 9.87
CA GLY A 34 -0.67 -10.41 10.67
C GLY A 34 -0.87 -9.88 12.08
N GLN A 35 0.14 -10.03 12.94
CA GLN A 35 0.11 -9.51 14.31
C GLN A 35 0.56 -8.05 14.35
N ILE A 36 -0.14 -7.21 15.11
CA ILE A 36 0.32 -5.84 15.36
C ILE A 36 1.53 -5.89 16.29
N ILE A 37 2.67 -5.42 15.79
CA ILE A 37 3.91 -5.35 16.57
C ILE A 37 4.26 -3.92 16.98
N ASN A 38 3.66 -2.91 16.34
CA ASN A 38 3.85 -1.51 16.69
C ASN A 38 2.62 -0.66 16.30
N ASP A 39 2.15 0.17 17.23
CA ASP A 39 1.22 1.27 16.99
C ASP A 39 1.95 2.57 17.34
N ASN A 40 2.48 3.25 16.33
CA ASN A 40 3.26 4.49 16.54
C ASN A 40 2.35 5.69 16.92
N GLY A 41 1.06 5.46 17.13
CA GLY A 41 0.11 6.49 17.50
C GLY A 41 -0.16 7.49 16.37
N VAL A 42 -0.73 8.63 16.75
CA VAL A 42 -1.11 9.70 15.82
C VAL A 42 -0.04 10.78 15.81
N SER A 43 0.38 11.16 14.60
CA SER A 43 1.28 12.28 14.34
C SER A 43 0.56 13.36 13.56
N THR A 44 0.69 14.61 14.01
CA THR A 44 0.12 15.79 13.34
C THR A 44 1.25 16.61 12.71
N THR A 45 1.11 16.97 11.45
CA THR A 45 2.05 17.83 10.73
C THR A 45 1.30 18.99 10.10
N THR A 46 1.83 20.20 10.25
CA THR A 46 1.29 21.40 9.61
C THR A 46 2.22 21.83 8.49
N SER A 47 1.64 22.06 7.32
CA SER A 47 2.33 22.58 6.15
C SER A 47 2.74 24.04 6.39
N GLN A 48 4.00 24.35 6.07
CA GLN A 48 4.55 25.69 6.25
C GLN A 48 4.10 26.66 5.16
N THR A 49 3.64 26.15 4.01
CA THR A 49 3.32 26.96 2.82
C THR A 49 1.87 27.42 2.79
N ASP A 50 0.95 26.58 3.24
CA ASP A 50 -0.50 26.83 3.16
C ASP A 50 -1.23 26.67 4.50
N GLY A 51 -0.50 26.34 5.59
CA GLY A 51 -1.08 26.14 6.92
C GLY A 51 -1.96 24.90 7.04
N SER A 52 -2.04 24.06 6.01
CA SER A 52 -2.85 22.84 6.05
C SER A 52 -2.33 21.88 7.11
N THR A 53 -3.24 21.26 7.85
CA THR A 53 -2.90 20.32 8.92
C THR A 53 -3.28 18.91 8.51
N PHE A 54 -2.30 18.02 8.52
CA PHE A 54 -2.46 16.60 8.21
C PHE A 54 -2.22 15.79 9.47
N GLN A 55 -3.01 14.73 9.62
CA GLN A 55 -2.79 13.72 10.65
C GLN A 55 -2.50 12.40 9.98
N ARG A 56 -1.51 11.67 10.50
CA ARG A 56 -1.24 10.30 10.09
C ARG A 56 -1.12 9.37 11.29
N ARG A 57 -1.51 8.11 11.11
CA ARG A 57 -1.22 7.02 12.04
C ARG A 57 -0.42 5.95 11.31
N SER A 58 0.61 5.40 11.97
CA SER A 58 1.43 4.32 11.40
C SER A 58 1.33 3.07 12.27
N ILE A 59 0.87 1.97 11.67
CA ILE A 59 0.75 0.65 12.32
C ILE A 59 1.68 -0.31 11.60
N GLN A 60 2.40 -1.13 12.35
CA GLN A 60 3.25 -2.18 11.79
C GLN A 60 2.66 -3.55 12.12
N ILE A 61 2.45 -4.35 11.07
CA ILE A 61 2.03 -5.75 11.17
C ILE A 61 3.19 -6.68 10.79
N GLN A 62 3.22 -7.86 11.38
CA GLN A 62 4.23 -8.89 11.11
C GLN A 62 3.58 -10.28 10.98
N ASP A 63 4.07 -11.07 10.03
CA ASP A 63 3.80 -12.49 9.86
C ASP A 63 5.14 -13.26 9.64
N GLU A 64 5.08 -14.54 9.24
CA GLU A 64 6.28 -15.31 8.91
C GLU A 64 7.05 -14.81 7.68
N THR A 65 6.41 -14.07 6.78
CA THR A 65 7.00 -13.57 5.53
C THR A 65 7.77 -12.27 5.74
N GLY A 66 7.36 -11.46 6.72
CA GLY A 66 8.05 -10.22 7.04
C GLY A 66 7.19 -9.22 7.80
N LYS A 67 7.44 -7.92 7.55
CA LYS A 67 6.78 -6.81 8.23
C LYS A 67 6.27 -5.79 7.23
N ILE A 68 5.06 -5.30 7.44
CA ILE A 68 4.44 -4.24 6.64
C ILE A 68 4.18 -3.03 7.53
N ASN A 69 4.53 -1.83 7.06
CA ASN A 69 4.19 -0.58 7.72
C ASN A 69 3.05 0.12 6.97
N ILE A 70 1.91 0.25 7.63
CA ILE A 70 0.68 0.85 7.08
C ILE A 70 0.58 2.28 7.61
N THR A 71 0.59 3.27 6.71
CA THR A 71 0.36 4.68 7.06
C THR A 71 -1.00 5.14 6.56
N ILE A 72 -1.88 5.50 7.50
CA ILE A 72 -3.21 6.02 7.20
C ILE A 72 -3.17 7.53 7.35
N TRP A 73 -3.54 8.23 6.28
CA TRP A 73 -3.65 9.68 6.28
C TRP A 73 -5.10 10.08 6.47
N ASN A 74 -5.36 10.95 7.45
CA ASN A 74 -6.66 11.58 7.59
C ASN A 74 -6.79 12.67 6.51
N LYS A 75 -7.81 12.56 5.66
CA LYS A 75 -8.25 13.65 4.79
C LYS A 75 -9.44 14.33 5.47
N LYS A 76 -9.30 15.62 5.73
CA LYS A 76 -10.42 16.46 6.18
C LYS A 76 -11.35 16.75 5.01
#